data_AF-A0A4Q3RFD1-F1
#
_entry.id   AF-A0A4Q3RFD1-F1
#
_cell.length_a   1.000
_cell.length_b   1.000
_cell.length_c   1.000
_cell.angle_alpha   90.00
_cell.angle_beta   90.00
_cell.angle_gamma   90.00
#
_symmetry.space_group_name_H-M   'P 1'
#
loop_
_entity.id
_entity.type
_entity.pdbx_description
1 polymer ?
#
loop_
_entity_poly.entity_id
_entity_poly.type
_entity_poly.pdbx_seq_one_letter_code
_entity_poly.pdbx_strand_id
1 'polypeptide(L)'
;MNKFLIICLLCAGFASRAQSSLQVNDPNAKEREITASFNAIKIGSGIQLFLSQGNEVALAVSAAEERFTERIKTEVENGVLRISFNGTGLITKKYKGRQLKLYLSVK
;
A
#
# COMPACT_ATOMS: atom_id res chain seq x y z
N MET A 1 -3.02 48.53 6.17
CA MET A 1 -3.63 47.33 5.55
C MET A 1 -2.62 46.27 5.09
N ASN A 2 -1.34 46.58 4.85
CA ASN A 2 -0.39 45.62 4.25
C ASN A 2 0.17 44.54 5.19
N LYS A 3 0.04 44.69 6.51
CA LYS A 3 0.62 43.74 7.49
C LYS A 3 -0.24 42.49 7.71
N PHE A 4 -1.56 42.61 7.54
CA PHE A 4 -2.50 41.49 7.67
C PHE A 4 -2.45 40.53 6.48
N LEU A 5 -2.11 41.04 5.29
CA LEU A 5 -2.03 40.26 4.05
C LEU A 5 -0.80 39.33 4.04
N ILE A 6 0.28 39.72 4.72
CA ILE A 6 1.52 38.92 4.84
C ILE A 6 1.32 37.69 5.74
N ILE A 7 0.48 37.79 6.77
CA ILE A 7 0.20 36.68 7.70
C ILE A 7 -0.64 35.59 7.04
N CYS A 8 -1.61 35.96 6.18
CA CYS A 8 -2.37 34.97 5.40
C CYS A 8 -1.50 34.22 4.38
N LEU A 9 -0.46 34.87 3.82
CA LEU A 9 0.43 34.25 2.85
C LEU A 9 1.40 33.23 3.49
N LEU A 10 1.74 33.39 4.77
CA LEU A 10 2.56 32.42 5.52
C LEU A 10 1.82 31.11 5.85
N CYS A 11 0.49 31.14 6.03
CA CYS A 11 -0.28 29.94 6.34
C CYS A 11 -0.57 29.06 5.11
N ALA A 12 -0.49 29.61 3.90
CA ALA A 12 -0.72 28.86 2.66
C ALA A 12 0.42 27.89 2.28
N GLY A 13 1.62 28.07 2.85
CA GLY A 13 2.80 27.24 2.56
C GLY A 13 2.79 25.84 3.17
N PHE A 14 1.86 25.54 4.10
CA PHE A 14 1.77 24.25 4.78
C PHE A 14 0.79 23.26 4.17
N ALA A 15 0.19 23.56 3.00
CA ALA A 15 -0.60 22.59 2.24
C ALA A 15 0.28 21.61 1.44
N SER A 16 1.47 21.26 1.96
CA SER A 16 2.33 20.23 1.40
C SER A 16 1.60 18.89 1.43
N ARG A 17 1.38 18.35 0.23
CA ARG A 17 0.52 17.21 -0.07
C ARG A 17 0.96 15.97 0.72
N ALA A 18 0.14 15.55 1.67
CA ALA A 18 0.22 14.23 2.32
C ALA A 18 -1.04 13.39 2.06
N GLN A 19 -1.78 13.70 1.00
CA GLN A 19 -2.91 12.88 0.57
C GLN A 19 -2.36 11.68 -0.19
N SER A 20 -1.96 10.63 0.54
CA SER A 20 -1.82 9.29 -0.05
C SER A 20 -3.12 8.99 -0.80
N SER A 21 -3.05 8.78 -2.12
CA SER A 21 -4.24 8.51 -2.95
C SER A 21 -5.00 7.26 -2.51
N LEU A 22 -4.33 6.37 -1.76
CA LEU A 22 -4.88 5.11 -1.31
C LEU A 22 -5.61 5.30 0.03
N GLN A 23 -6.88 5.68 -0.05
CA GLN A 23 -7.75 5.72 1.13
C GLN A 23 -8.18 4.31 1.53
N VAL A 24 -7.45 3.70 2.48
CA VAL A 24 -7.76 2.39 3.02
C VAL A 24 -8.31 2.52 4.43
N ASN A 25 -9.54 2.05 4.65
CA ASN A 25 -10.10 1.89 6.00
C ASN A 25 -9.72 0.51 6.58
N ASP A 26 -8.43 0.30 6.83
CA ASP A 26 -7.89 -0.91 7.47
C ASP A 26 -6.77 -0.49 8.45
N PRO A 27 -6.95 -0.70 9.77
CA PRO A 27 -6.00 -0.20 10.77
C PRO A 27 -4.65 -0.91 10.74
N ASN A 28 -4.56 -2.07 10.08
CA ASN A 28 -3.32 -2.84 9.94
C ASN A 28 -2.63 -2.60 8.59
N ALA A 29 -3.18 -1.72 7.74
CA ALA A 29 -2.59 -1.38 6.46
C ALA A 29 -1.24 -0.69 6.62
N LYS A 30 -0.25 -1.20 5.90
CA LYS A 30 1.09 -0.62 5.80
C LYS A 30 1.38 -0.31 4.36
N GLU A 31 1.66 0.96 4.07
CA GLU A 31 2.09 1.40 2.75
C GLU A 31 3.41 0.74 2.32
N ARG A 32 3.53 0.47 1.02
CA ARG A 32 4.72 -0.08 0.40
C ARG A 32 5.10 0.80 -0.78
N GLU A 33 6.37 1.19 -0.82
CA GLU A 33 6.91 1.91 -1.96
C GLU A 33 7.00 0.99 -3.18
N ILE A 34 6.60 1.49 -4.35
CA ILE A 34 6.83 0.84 -5.64
C ILE A 34 7.83 1.68 -6.40
N THR A 35 9.05 1.17 -6.54
CA THR A 35 10.17 1.89 -7.15
C THR A 35 10.29 1.69 -8.66
N ALA A 36 9.60 0.70 -9.23
CA ALA A 36 9.70 0.35 -10.64
C ALA A 36 8.33 0.26 -11.32
N SER A 37 8.30 0.56 -12.63
CA SER A 37 7.09 0.47 -13.44
C SER A 37 6.71 -0.99 -13.72
N PHE A 38 5.41 -1.28 -13.77
CA PHE A 38 4.87 -2.59 -14.10
C PHE A 38 3.62 -2.45 -14.97
N ASN A 39 3.30 -3.49 -15.74
CA ASN A 39 2.09 -3.57 -16.58
C ASN A 39 1.28 -4.86 -16.32
N ALA A 40 1.76 -5.71 -15.41
CA ALA A 40 1.08 -6.93 -14.99
C ALA A 40 1.19 -7.10 -13.48
N ILE A 41 0.20 -7.78 -12.90
CA ILE A 41 0.15 -8.07 -11.46
C ILE A 41 0.07 -9.59 -11.31
N LYS A 42 0.93 -10.16 -10.47
CA LYS A 42 0.90 -11.58 -10.10
C LYS A 42 0.76 -11.74 -8.60
N ILE A 43 -0.38 -12.28 -8.17
CA ILE A 43 -0.68 -12.51 -6.76
C ILE A 43 -0.47 -13.98 -6.36
N GLY A 44 0.14 -14.19 -5.21
CA GLY A 44 0.25 -15.49 -4.56
C GLY A 44 -1.05 -15.92 -3.88
N SER A 45 -1.18 -17.23 -3.65
CA SER A 45 -2.39 -17.82 -3.08
C SER A 45 -2.75 -17.27 -1.69
N GLY A 46 -4.05 -17.05 -1.46
CA GLY A 46 -4.58 -16.63 -0.16
C GLY A 46 -4.43 -15.14 0.16
N ILE A 47 -4.04 -14.33 -0.83
CA ILE A 47 -4.03 -12.87 -0.77
C ILE A 47 -5.28 -12.35 -1.45
N GLN A 48 -6.03 -11.49 -0.76
CA GLN A 48 -7.16 -10.77 -1.33
C GLN A 48 -6.68 -9.45 -1.93
N LEU A 49 -6.90 -9.26 -3.22
CA LEU A 49 -6.56 -8.02 -3.94
C LEU A 49 -7.76 -7.09 -4.01
N PHE A 50 -7.58 -5.87 -3.53
CA PHE A 50 -8.46 -4.72 -3.74
C PHE A 50 -7.75 -3.79 -4.73
N LEU A 51 -8.27 -3.75 -5.96
CA LEU A 51 -7.74 -2.94 -7.04
C LEU A 51 -8.67 -1.75 -7.29
N SER A 52 -8.12 -0.55 -7.36
CA SER A 52 -8.86 0.66 -7.70
C SER A 52 -8.13 1.49 -8.75
N GLN A 53 -8.88 2.29 -9.51
CA GLN A 53 -8.30 3.30 -10.37
C GLN A 53 -8.10 4.61 -9.59
N GLY A 54 -6.99 5.30 -9.83
CA GLY A 54 -6.64 6.56 -9.18
C GLY A 54 -5.69 7.40 -10.02
N ASN A 55 -5.21 8.51 -9.46
CA ASN A 55 -4.32 9.43 -10.18
C ASN A 55 -2.84 9.01 -10.11
N GLU A 56 -2.52 8.04 -9.27
CA GLU A 56 -1.17 7.56 -9.04
C GLU A 56 -1.17 6.07 -8.67
N VAL A 57 0.02 5.48 -8.79
CA VAL A 57 0.29 4.11 -8.36
C VAL A 57 0.60 4.14 -6.86
N ALA A 58 -0.20 3.45 -6.06
CA ALA A 58 -0.02 3.39 -4.61
C ALA A 58 -0.37 1.99 -4.09
N LEU A 59 0.39 1.51 -3.10
CA LEU A 59 0.28 0.14 -2.58
C LEU A 59 0.27 0.11 -1.06
N ALA A 60 -0.62 -0.69 -0.50
CA ALA A 60 -0.59 -1.05 0.91
C ALA A 60 -0.89 -2.53 1.12
N VAL A 61 -0.33 -3.10 2.18
CA VAL A 61 -0.54 -4.50 2.59
C VAL A 61 -1.12 -4.55 3.99
N SER A 62 -2.03 -5.48 4.25
CA SER A 62 -2.60 -5.73 5.58
C SER A 62 -2.69 -7.22 5.86
N ALA A 63 -2.69 -7.56 7.14
CA ALA A 63 -2.96 -8.90 7.64
C ALA A 63 -3.61 -8.83 9.03
N ALA A 64 -4.12 -9.95 9.52
CA ALA A 64 -4.71 -10.05 10.85
C ALA A 64 -3.71 -9.74 11.99
N GLU A 65 -2.42 -9.99 11.76
CA GLU A 65 -1.35 -9.69 12.71
C GLU A 65 -0.12 -9.15 11.98
N GLU A 66 0.61 -8.23 12.61
CA GLU A 66 1.79 -7.57 12.06
C GLU A 66 2.87 -8.54 11.54
N ARG A 67 3.12 -9.62 12.28
CA ARG A 67 4.06 -10.69 11.89
C ARG A 67 3.73 -11.35 10.53
N PHE A 68 2.48 -11.26 10.09
CA PHE A 68 2.06 -11.75 8.77
C PHE A 68 2.23 -10.67 7.71
N THR A 69 1.94 -9.40 8.03
CA THR A 69 2.17 -8.27 7.13
C THR A 69 3.64 -8.15 6.71
N GLU A 70 4.57 -8.39 7.63
CA GLU A 70 6.02 -8.41 7.36
C GLU A 70 6.47 -9.51 6.39
N ARG A 71 5.69 -10.59 6.30
CA ARG A 71 5.96 -11.73 5.42
C ARG A 71 5.36 -11.60 4.03
N ILE A 72 4.54 -10.56 3.81
CA ILE A 72 4.08 -10.19 2.48
C ILE A 72 5.24 -9.51 1.77
N LYS A 73 5.70 -10.12 0.67
CA LYS A 73 6.73 -9.57 -0.22
C LYS A 73 6.07 -8.94 -1.43
N THR A 74 6.57 -7.78 -1.82
CA THR A 74 6.13 -6.99 -2.97
C THR A 74 7.36 -6.59 -3.76
N GLU A 75 7.48 -7.05 -4.99
CA GLU A 75 8.64 -6.78 -5.85
C GLU A 75 8.19 -6.64 -7.30
N VAL A 76 8.89 -5.80 -8.07
CA VAL A 76 8.65 -5.67 -9.50
C VAL A 76 9.79 -6.37 -10.23
N GLU A 77 9.46 -7.41 -10.98
CA GLU A 77 10.41 -8.18 -11.78
C GLU A 77 9.90 -8.31 -13.20
N ASN A 78 10.71 -7.88 -14.19
CA ASN A 78 10.38 -7.96 -15.62
C ASN A 78 9.02 -7.32 -15.96
N GLY A 79 8.71 -6.17 -15.35
CA GLY A 79 7.44 -5.46 -15.57
C GLY A 79 6.23 -6.09 -14.87
N VAL A 80 6.42 -7.10 -14.02
CA VAL A 80 5.36 -7.75 -13.25
C VAL A 80 5.50 -7.38 -11.78
N LEU A 81 4.48 -6.74 -11.20
CA LEU A 81 4.36 -6.60 -9.74
C LEU A 81 3.98 -7.95 -9.14
N ARG A 82 4.92 -8.59 -8.48
CA ARG A 82 4.77 -9.87 -7.80
C ARG A 82 4.48 -9.63 -6.33
N ILE A 83 3.39 -10.24 -5.86
CA ILE A 83 3.02 -10.22 -4.46
C ILE A 83 2.94 -11.66 -3.97
N SER A 84 3.73 -11.98 -2.96
CA SER A 84 3.78 -13.32 -2.38
C SER A 84 3.81 -13.27 -0.87
N PHE A 85 3.41 -14.36 -0.23
CA PHE A 85 3.55 -14.51 1.20
C PHE A 85 4.62 -15.57 1.48
N ASN A 86 5.66 -15.21 2.23
CA ASN A 86 6.69 -16.15 2.64
C ASN A 86 6.24 -16.96 3.86
N GLY A 87 5.70 -18.15 3.59
CA GLY A 87 5.32 -19.11 4.62
C GLY A 87 6.24 -20.32 4.64
N THR A 88 6.80 -20.66 5.80
CA THR A 88 7.51 -21.93 5.99
C THR A 88 6.53 -23.06 6.32
N GLY A 89 6.85 -24.31 5.94
CA GLY A 89 5.93 -25.46 5.96
C GLY A 89 5.22 -25.75 7.30
N LEU A 90 5.86 -25.47 8.43
CA LEU A 90 5.24 -25.58 9.76
C LEU A 90 4.20 -24.49 10.04
N ILE A 91 4.39 -23.32 9.43
CA ILE A 91 3.50 -22.19 9.54
C ILE A 91 2.31 -22.39 8.56
N THR A 92 2.46 -23.24 7.52
CA THR A 92 1.40 -23.65 6.56
C THR A 92 0.14 -24.26 7.15
N LYS A 93 0.28 -25.10 8.18
CA LYS A 93 -0.86 -25.69 8.89
C LYS A 93 -1.55 -24.74 9.88
N LYS A 94 -0.89 -23.64 10.27
CA LYS A 94 -1.40 -22.67 11.26
C LYS A 94 -2.14 -21.48 10.64
N TYR A 95 -2.39 -21.51 9.32
CA TYR A 95 -2.77 -20.36 8.49
C TYR A 95 -4.26 -20.05 8.29
N LYS A 96 -5.17 -20.69 9.03
CA LYS A 96 -6.56 -20.19 9.09
C LYS A 96 -6.52 -18.81 9.76
N GLY A 97 -7.03 -17.77 9.07
CA GLY A 97 -7.23 -16.45 9.67
C GLY A 97 -6.14 -15.40 9.46
N ARG A 98 -5.18 -15.57 8.54
CA ARG A 98 -4.17 -14.52 8.25
C ARG A 98 -4.75 -13.24 7.64
N GLN A 99 -5.88 -13.34 6.94
CA GLN A 99 -6.56 -12.22 6.27
C GLN A 99 -5.59 -11.33 5.47
N LEU A 100 -4.79 -11.94 4.59
CA LEU A 100 -3.81 -11.20 3.78
C LEU A 100 -4.56 -10.34 2.76
N LYS A 101 -4.37 -9.02 2.82
CA LYS A 101 -5.00 -8.07 1.91
C LYS A 101 -3.92 -7.23 1.22
N LEU A 102 -4.15 -6.97 -0.06
CA LEU A 102 -3.38 -6.05 -0.88
C LEU A 102 -4.31 -4.97 -1.39
N TYR A 103 -3.98 -3.71 -1.15
CA TYR A 103 -4.66 -2.56 -1.68
C TYR A 103 -3.76 -1.92 -2.73
N LEU A 104 -4.24 -1.81 -3.96
CA LEU A 104 -3.48 -1.28 -5.07
C LEU A 104 -4.32 -0.27 -5.84
N SER A 105 -3.81 0.96 -5.95
CA SER A 105 -4.30 1.97 -6.86
C SER A 105 -3.42 1.99 -8.10
N VAL A 106 -4.02 2.06 -9.29
CA VAL A 106 -3.33 2.22 -10.58
C VAL A 106 -3.91 3.39 -11.37
N LYS A 107 -3.09 3.99 -12.24
CA LYS A 107 -3.51 5.06 -13.17
C LYS A 107 -4.40 4.51 -14.27
#